data_AF-A0A3S4TQQ1-F1
#
_entry.id   AF-A0A3S4TQQ1-F1
#
_cell.length_a   1.000
_cell.length_b   1.000
_cell.length_c   1.000
_cell.angle_alpha   90.00
_cell.angle_beta   90.00
_cell.angle_gamma   90.00
#
_symmetry.space_group_name_H-M   'P 1'
#
loop_
_entity.id
_entity.type
_entity.pdbx_description
1 polymer ?
#
loop_
_entity_poly.entity_id
_entity_poly.type
_entity_poly.pdbx_seq_one_letter_code
_entity_poly.pdbx_strand_id
1 'polypeptide(L)' 'MRSILACLAILAFAVTAHAHGGGTDANGCHPNHKAGEYHCH' A
#
# COMPACT_ATOMS: atom_id res chain seq x y z
N MET A 1 -19.05 -28.77 1.88
CA MET A 1 -19.91 -27.57 1.82
C MET A 1 -19.50 -26.50 2.83
N ARG A 2 -19.36 -26.81 4.12
CA ARG A 2 -18.95 -25.83 5.17
C ARG A 2 -17.64 -25.10 4.86
N SER A 3 -16.61 -25.81 4.39
CA SER A 3 -15.33 -25.21 4.04
C SER A 3 -15.41 -24.27 2.82
N ILE A 4 -16.34 -24.54 1.89
CA ILE A 4 -16.55 -23.69 0.71
C ILE A 4 -17.16 -22.35 1.14
N LEU A 5 -18.19 -22.38 2.01
CA LEU A 5 -18.76 -21.16 2.57
C LEU A 5 -17.72 -20.33 3.34
N ALA A 6 -16.83 -20.99 4.10
CA ALA A 6 -15.75 -20.31 4.80
C ALA A 6 -14.77 -19.62 3.83
N CYS A 7 -14.38 -20.28 2.74
CA CYS A 7 -13.51 -19.68 1.72
C CYS A 7 -14.17 -18.47 1.03
N LEU A 8 -15.45 -18.56 0.66
CA LEU A 8 -16.18 -17.45 0.06
C LEU A 8 -16.26 -16.23 0.99
N ALA A 9 -16.46 -16.46 2.29
CA ALA A 9 -16.48 -15.39 3.27
C ALA A 9 -15.14 -14.63 3.32
N ILE A 10 -13.99 -15.33 3.31
CA ILE A 10 -12.66 -14.69 3.36
C ILE A 10 -12.39 -13.85 2.11
N LEU A 11 -12.75 -14.37 0.93
CA LEU A 11 -12.57 -13.68 -0.36
C LEU A 11 -13.39 -12.37 -0.44
N ALA A 12 -14.56 -12.32 0.21
CA ALA A 12 -15.41 -11.13 0.23
C ALA A 12 -14.80 -9.93 0.97
N PHE A 13 -13.83 -10.15 1.87
CA PHE A 13 -13.17 -9.08 2.64
C PHE A 13 -11.80 -8.67 2.06
N ALA A 14 -11.34 -9.29 0.99
CA ALA A 14 -9.94 -9.17 0.53
C ALA A 14 -9.59 -7.88 -0.25
N VAL A 15 -10.46 -6.88 -0.34
CA VAL A 15 -10.40 -5.94 -1.49
C VAL A 15 -9.92 -4.50 -1.24
N THR A 16 -9.36 -4.16 -0.08
CA THR A 16 -8.93 -2.76 0.15
C THR A 16 -7.46 -2.62 0.54
N ALA A 17 -6.59 -2.63 -0.48
CA ALA A 17 -5.24 -2.07 -0.35
C ALA A 17 -5.33 -0.56 -0.63
N HIS A 18 -5.34 0.26 0.42
CA HIS A 18 -5.26 1.72 0.26
C HIS A 18 -3.81 2.09 -0.08
N ALA A 19 -3.59 2.58 -1.30
CA ALA A 19 -2.31 3.17 -1.67
C ALA A 19 -2.08 4.42 -0.80
N HIS A 20 -1.18 4.32 0.17
CA HIS A 20 -0.68 5.49 0.90
C HIS A 20 0.43 6.15 0.08
N GLY A 21 0.27 7.44 -0.23
CA GLY A 21 1.34 8.29 -0.74
C GLY A 21 2.35 8.55 0.38
N GLY A 22 3.27 7.61 0.59
CA GLY A 22 4.18 7.57 1.73
C GLY A 22 5.31 8.59 1.67
N GLY A 23 4.99 9.88 1.72
CA GLY A 23 6.00 10.94 1.95
C GLY A 23 6.75 11.41 0.71
N THR A 24 6.17 11.23 -0.48
CA THR A 24 6.63 11.90 -1.70
C THR A 24 5.92 13.26 -1.87
N ASP A 25 6.60 14.22 -2.48
CA ASP A 25 6.05 15.53 -2.80
C ASP A 25 5.21 15.51 -4.10
N ALA A 26 4.77 16.69 -4.54
CA ALA A 26 3.98 16.83 -5.77
C ALA A 26 4.72 16.36 -7.04
N ASN A 27 6.04 16.19 -6.99
CA ASN A 27 6.87 15.69 -8.08
C ASN A 27 7.11 14.16 -7.98
N GLY A 28 6.62 13.49 -6.94
CA GLY A 28 6.88 12.07 -6.70
C GLY A 28 8.23 11.79 -6.02
N CYS A 29 8.89 12.82 -5.47
CA CYS A 29 10.20 12.70 -4.86
C CYS A 29 10.12 12.76 -3.33
N HIS A 30 11.08 12.15 -2.63
CA HIS A 30 11.15 12.17 -1.17
C HIS A 30 12.53 12.60 -0.65
N PRO A 31 12.60 13.45 0.40
CA PRO A 31 13.86 13.79 1.05
C PRO A 31 14.33 12.65 1.96
N ASN A 32 15.53 12.15 1.73
CA ASN A 32 16.23 11.24 2.63
C ASN A 32 17.04 12.06 3.65
N HIS A 33 16.42 12.38 4.80
CA HIS A 33 17.05 13.16 5.87
C HIS A 33 18.33 12.54 6.44
N LYS A 34 18.52 11.23 6.31
CA LYS A 34 19.70 10.52 6.84
C LYS A 34 20.92 10.67 5.93
N ALA A 35 20.71 10.75 4.63
CA ALA A 35 21.78 10.91 3.63
C ALA A 35 21.90 12.34 3.10
N GLY A 36 20.91 13.20 3.34
CA GLY A 36 20.83 14.54 2.74
C GLY A 36 20.49 14.52 1.25
N GLU A 37 19.90 13.43 0.77
CA GLU A 37 19.60 13.21 -0.65
C GLU A 37 18.13 13.50 -0.95
N TYR A 38 17.84 13.90 -2.18
CA TYR A 38 16.47 14.06 -2.67
C TYR A 38 16.26 13.02 -3.77
N HIS A 39 15.51 11.97 -3.42
CA HIS A 39 15.33 10.81 -4.28
C HIS A 39 14.00 10.93 -5.00
N CYS A 40 14.03 10.88 -6.33
CA CYS A 40 12.85 10.84 -7.16
C CYS A 40 12.66 9.41 -7.69
N HIS A 41 11.41 8.95 -7.69
CA HIS A 41 11.03 7.64 -8.20
C HIS A 41 10.55 7.69 -9.65
#